data_AF-A0A7K3S509-F1
#
_entry.id   AF-A0A7K3S509-F1
#
_cell.length_a   1.000
_cell.length_b   1.000
_cell.length_c   1.000
_cell.angle_alpha   90.00
_cell.angle_beta   90.00
_cell.angle_gamma   90.00
#
_symmetry.space_group_name_H-M   'P 1'
#
loop_
_entity.id
_entity.type
_entity.pdbx_description
1 polymer ?
#
loop_
_entity_poly.entity_id
_entity_poly.type
_entity_poly.pdbx_seq_one_letter_code
_entity_poly.pdbx_strand_id
1 'polypeptide(L)'
;ATLGTLLGLADRVDVSASCSLLHVPLDAKAERDIDPQIARWLAFAKQKTQEIVVLARGLSDGTDAVAAELAANRADLASRADAAITRDPAVRARTAAI
;
A
#
# COMPACT_ATOMS: atom_id res chain seq x y z
N ALA A 1 -2.36 -8.70 12.47
CA ALA A 1 -2.33 -10.17 12.56
C ALA A 1 -1.06 -10.73 11.90
N THR A 2 -0.85 -10.60 10.58
CA THR A 2 0.23 -11.29 9.85
C THR A 2 1.66 -10.97 10.32
N LEU A 3 2.01 -9.70 10.51
CA LEU A 3 3.36 -9.32 10.95
C LEU A 3 3.66 -9.80 12.39
N GLY A 4 2.66 -9.75 13.28
CA GLY A 4 2.81 -10.23 14.66
C GLY A 4 3.07 -11.73 14.76
N THR A 5 2.60 -12.53 13.80
CA THR A 5 2.93 -13.97 13.73
C THR A 5 4.43 -14.22 13.55
N LEU A 6 5.13 -13.34 12.82
CA LEU A 6 6.57 -13.48 12.56
C LEU A 6 7.42 -13.27 13.82
N LEU A 7 6.97 -12.40 14.74
CA LEU A 7 7.65 -12.17 16.02
C LEU A 7 7.73 -13.44 16.89
N GLY A 8 6.80 -14.38 16.72
CA GLY A 8 6.84 -15.67 17.41
C GLY A 8 7.77 -16.71 16.77
N LEU A 9 8.35 -16.41 15.60
CA LEU A 9 9.13 -17.36 14.79
C LEU A 9 10.59 -16.95 14.58
N ALA A 10 10.95 -15.70 14.92
CA ALA A 10 12.28 -15.16 14.73
C ALA A 10 12.70 -14.32 15.94
N ASP A 11 14.00 -14.32 16.25
CA ASP A 11 14.59 -13.50 17.32
C ASP A 11 14.43 -11.99 17.02
N ARG A 12 14.48 -11.62 15.74
CA ARG A 12 14.30 -10.24 15.28
C ARG A 12 13.56 -10.19 13.94
N VAL A 13 12.66 -9.23 13.81
CA VAL A 13 11.94 -8.92 12.57
C VAL A 13 12.06 -7.42 12.30
N ASP A 14 12.60 -7.06 11.13
CA ASP A 14 12.68 -5.68 10.66
C ASP A 14 11.80 -5.50 9.41
N VAL A 15 11.34 -4.26 9.17
CA VAL A 15 10.59 -3.89 7.97
C VAL A 15 11.53 -3.14 7.02
N SER A 16 11.55 -3.56 5.75
CA SER A 16 12.29 -2.87 4.70
C SER A 16 11.53 -2.86 3.38
N ALA A 17 12.03 -2.08 2.41
CA ALA A 17 11.59 -2.19 1.02
C ALA A 17 12.07 -3.51 0.41
N SER A 18 11.30 -4.05 -0.55
CA SER A 18 11.67 -5.27 -1.27
C SER A 18 12.97 -5.14 -2.08
N CYS A 19 13.32 -3.92 -2.50
CA CYS A 19 14.55 -3.59 -3.20
C CYS A 19 14.89 -2.10 -3.01
N SER A 20 15.93 -1.62 -3.69
CA SER A 20 16.29 -0.21 -3.68
C SER A 20 15.15 0.69 -4.16
N LEU A 21 14.90 1.79 -3.45
CA LEU A 21 13.92 2.81 -3.84
C LEU A 21 14.37 3.67 -5.03
N LEU A 22 15.58 3.45 -5.56
CA LEU A 22 16.04 4.09 -6.81
C LEU A 22 15.22 3.67 -8.03
N HIS A 23 14.46 2.58 -7.94
CA HIS A 23 13.65 2.03 -9.04
C HIS A 23 12.21 2.58 -9.08
N VAL A 24 11.88 3.54 -8.22
CA VAL A 24 10.58 4.20 -8.20
C VAL A 24 10.75 5.71 -8.24
N PRO A 25 9.73 6.48 -8.68
CA PRO A 25 9.83 7.93 -8.66
C PRO A 25 9.89 8.48 -7.22
N LEU A 26 10.20 9.76 -7.07
CA LEU A 26 10.59 10.34 -5.77
C LEU A 26 9.41 10.64 -4.83
N ASP A 27 8.42 11.42 -5.27
CA ASP A 27 7.32 11.90 -4.41
C ASP A 27 6.01 12.02 -5.22
N ALA A 28 4.99 11.24 -4.88
CA ALA A 28 3.71 11.26 -5.58
C ALA A 28 2.96 12.60 -5.40
N LYS A 29 3.27 13.37 -4.35
CA LYS A 29 2.66 14.68 -4.11
C LYS A 29 3.17 15.76 -5.06
N ALA A 30 4.26 15.50 -5.79
CA ALA A 30 4.78 16.42 -6.79
C ALA A 30 4.02 16.32 -8.14
N GLU A 31 3.26 15.24 -8.33
CA GLU A 31 2.50 15.00 -9.55
C GLU A 31 1.23 15.86 -9.57
N ARG A 32 1.09 16.70 -10.59
CA ARG A 32 -0.04 17.65 -10.72
C ARG A 32 -1.10 17.22 -11.73
N ASP A 33 -0.72 16.35 -12.66
CA ASP A 33 -1.55 15.97 -13.82
C ASP A 33 -2.12 14.55 -13.68
N ILE A 34 -2.23 14.05 -12.44
CA ILE A 34 -2.81 12.74 -12.13
C ILE A 34 -4.19 12.96 -11.52
N ASP A 35 -5.17 12.17 -11.97
CA ASP A 35 -6.50 12.14 -11.37
C ASP A 35 -6.39 11.92 -9.83
N PRO A 36 -6.99 12.77 -8.98
CA PRO A 36 -6.92 12.63 -7.52
C PRO A 36 -7.40 11.29 -6.96
N GLN A 37 -8.29 10.59 -7.66
CA GLN A 37 -8.70 9.22 -7.33
C GLN A 37 -7.57 8.22 -7.61
N ILE A 38 -6.78 8.41 -8.66
CA ILE A 38 -5.64 7.53 -8.97
C ILE A 38 -4.46 7.87 -8.08
N ALA A 39 -4.20 9.16 -7.83
CA ALA A 39 -3.06 9.63 -7.05
C ALA A 39 -3.02 9.02 -5.63
N ARG A 40 -4.17 8.86 -4.97
CA ARG A 40 -4.26 8.22 -3.64
C ARG A 40 -3.92 6.72 -3.64
N TRP A 41 -3.95 6.05 -4.79
CA TRP A 41 -3.58 4.64 -4.89
C TRP A 41 -2.08 4.43 -5.12
N LEU A 42 -1.33 5.52 -5.31
CA LEU A 42 0.09 5.49 -5.63
C LEU A 42 0.93 5.81 -4.39
N ALA A 43 2.08 5.16 -4.30
CA ALA A 43 3.11 5.46 -3.31
C ALA A 43 4.48 5.44 -4.00
N PHE A 44 5.18 6.57 -3.98
CA PHE A 44 6.53 6.75 -4.51
C PHE A 44 7.57 6.64 -3.39
N ALA A 45 8.86 6.85 -3.66
CA ALA A 45 9.93 6.60 -2.69
C ALA A 45 9.66 7.23 -1.31
N LYS A 46 9.23 8.49 -1.28
CA LYS A 46 8.91 9.20 -0.02
C LYS A 46 7.70 8.64 0.72
N GLN A 47 6.66 8.19 0.01
CA GLN A 47 5.51 7.53 0.64
C GLN A 47 5.90 6.13 1.13
N LYS A 48 6.72 5.40 0.37
CA LYS A 48 7.19 4.06 0.75
C LYS A 48 8.06 4.08 2.01
N THR A 49 8.90 5.10 2.20
CA THR A 49 9.63 5.24 3.47
C THR A 49 8.70 5.50 4.65
N GLN A 50 7.61 6.26 4.45
CA GLN A 50 6.57 6.44 5.47
C GLN A 50 5.84 5.13 5.76
N GLU A 51 5.48 4.34 4.73
CA GLU A 51 4.87 3.01 4.90
C GLU A 51 5.75 2.07 5.72
N ILE A 52 7.06 2.04 5.47
CA ILE A 52 8.02 1.24 6.24
C ILE A 52 8.02 1.65 7.72
N VAL A 53 8.05 2.96 8.01
CA VAL A 53 8.01 3.48 9.39
C VAL A 53 6.69 3.10 10.08
N VAL A 54 5.55 3.24 9.40
CA VAL A 54 4.23 2.88 9.94
C VAL A 54 4.17 1.38 10.26
N LEU A 55 4.64 0.53 9.36
CA LEU A 55 4.66 -0.91 9.57
C LEU A 55 5.62 -1.33 10.69
N ALA A 56 6.81 -0.73 10.76
CA ALA A 56 7.77 -0.97 11.84
C ALA A 56 7.20 -0.54 13.20
N ARG A 57 6.53 0.62 13.25
CA ARG A 57 5.83 1.09 14.45
C ARG A 57 4.70 0.15 14.85
N GLY A 58 3.91 -0.34 13.89
CA GLY A 58 2.85 -1.31 14.16
C GLY A 58 3.36 -2.66 14.69
N LEU A 59 4.60 -3.03 14.36
CA LEU A 59 5.28 -4.20 14.92
C LEU A 59 5.76 -3.97 16.35
N SER A 60 6.38 -2.81 16.63
CA SER A 60 6.95 -2.50 17.95
C SER A 60 5.91 -2.07 18.98
N ASP A 61 4.97 -1.21 18.59
CA ASP A 61 4.03 -0.54 19.49
C ASP A 61 2.60 -1.13 19.39
N GLY A 62 2.41 -2.12 18.52
CA GLY A 62 1.12 -2.74 18.23
C GLY A 62 0.30 -2.01 17.17
N THR A 63 -0.67 -2.71 16.59
CA THR A 63 -1.48 -2.19 15.46
C THR A 63 -2.35 -1.00 15.83
N ASP A 64 -2.73 -0.87 17.11
CA ASP A 64 -3.56 0.23 17.58
C ASP A 64 -2.81 1.57 17.51
N ALA A 65 -1.48 1.55 17.68
CA ALA A 65 -0.63 2.73 17.56
C ALA A 65 -0.65 3.36 16.16
N VAL A 66 -1.02 2.57 15.13
CA VAL A 66 -1.08 2.96 13.71
C VAL A 66 -2.46 2.74 13.09
N ALA A 67 -3.51 2.68 13.93
CA ALA A 67 -4.85 2.33 13.48
C ALA A 67 -5.41 3.29 12.44
N ALA A 68 -5.11 4.59 12.56
CA ALA A 68 -5.58 5.63 11.65
C ALA A 68 -4.96 5.48 10.25
N GLU A 69 -3.65 5.25 10.18
CA GLU A 69 -2.90 5.02 8.95
C GLU A 69 -3.39 3.75 8.23
N LEU A 70 -3.62 2.68 9.00
CA LEU A 70 -4.17 1.44 8.45
C LEU A 70 -5.62 1.60 7.98
N ALA A 71 -6.44 2.40 8.67
CA ALA A 71 -7.81 2.69 8.25
C ALA A 71 -7.85 3.48 6.94
N ALA A 72 -7.00 4.51 6.82
CA ALA A 72 -6.85 5.28 5.57
C ALA A 72 -6.39 4.39 4.41
N ASN A 73 -5.34 3.56 4.62
CA ASN A 73 -4.87 2.63 3.61
C ASN A 73 -5.95 1.65 3.15
N ARG A 74 -6.73 1.09 4.09
CA ARG A 74 -7.87 0.22 3.75
C ARG A 74 -8.93 0.93 2.92
N ALA A 75 -9.24 2.19 3.23
CA ALA A 75 -10.20 2.98 2.46
C ALA A 75 -9.71 3.22 1.02
N ASP A 76 -8.42 3.54 0.83
CA ASP A 76 -7.84 3.72 -0.50
C ASP A 76 -7.85 2.42 -1.30
N LEU A 77 -7.49 1.29 -0.69
CA LEU A 77 -7.56 -0.03 -1.32
C LEU A 77 -8.99 -0.42 -1.72
N ALA A 78 -9.99 -0.17 -0.86
CA ALA A 78 -11.40 -0.41 -1.16
C ALA A 78 -11.86 0.47 -2.33
N SER A 79 -11.50 1.76 -2.33
CA SER A 79 -11.84 2.67 -3.43
C SER A 79 -11.26 2.20 -4.77
N ARG A 80 -10.02 1.69 -4.79
CA ARG A 80 -9.41 1.12 -6.00
C ARG A 80 -10.09 -0.16 -6.45
N ALA A 81 -10.41 -1.03 -5.50
CA ALA A 81 -11.10 -2.27 -5.79
C ALA A 81 -12.41 -1.97 -6.49
N ASP A 82 -13.17 -0.97 -6.03
CA ASP A 82 -14.51 -0.65 -6.52
C ASP A 82 -14.59 0.31 -7.70
N ALA A 83 -13.49 0.97 -8.06
CA ALA A 83 -13.46 1.93 -9.15
C ALA A 83 -13.79 1.30 -10.51
N ALA A 84 -14.65 1.96 -11.28
CA ALA A 84 -15.02 1.52 -12.64
C ALA A 84 -13.79 1.38 -13.56
N ILE A 85 -12.78 2.24 -13.39
CA ILE A 85 -11.53 2.20 -14.18
C ILE A 85 -10.69 0.93 -13.96
N THR A 86 -10.93 0.16 -12.90
CA THR A 86 -10.27 -1.14 -12.65
C THR A 86 -11.17 -2.33 -13.04
N ARG A 87 -12.41 -2.08 -13.49
CA ARG A 87 -13.42 -3.09 -13.79
C ARG A 87 -14.09 -2.81 -15.14
N ASP A 88 -13.41 -3.17 -16.23
CA ASP A 88 -14.00 -3.15 -17.58
C ASP A 88 -14.83 -4.42 -17.85
N PRO A 89 -16.16 -4.32 -18.05
CA PRO A 89 -17.01 -5.48 -18.35
C PRO A 89 -16.65 -6.19 -19.67
N ALA A 90 -16.23 -5.45 -20.70
CA ALA A 90 -15.88 -6.01 -21.99
C ALA A 90 -14.61 -6.87 -21.89
N VAL A 91 -13.60 -6.40 -21.13
CA VAL A 91 -12.39 -7.20 -20.85
C VAL A 91 -12.74 -8.48 -20.11
N ARG A 92 -13.59 -8.40 -19.07
CA ARG A 92 -14.00 -9.58 -18.29
C ARG A 92 -14.76 -10.60 -19.13
N ALA A 93 -15.70 -10.14 -19.95
CA ALA A 93 -16.45 -10.99 -20.86
C ALA A 93 -15.52 -11.70 -21.85
N ARG A 94 -14.51 -11.00 -22.38
CA ARG A 94 -13.51 -11.58 -23.28
C ARG A 94 -12.65 -12.65 -22.58
N THR A 95 -12.19 -12.40 -21.36
CA THR A 95 -11.35 -13.36 -20.62
C THR A 95 -12.13 -14.59 -20.15
N ALA A 96 -13.44 -14.47 -19.90
CA ALA A 96 -14.28 -15.59 -19.47
C ALA A 96 -14.61 -16.59 -20.60
N ALA A 97 -14.32 -16.22 -21.85
CA ALA A 97 -14.52 -17.06 -23.03
C ALA A 97 -13.29 -17.92 -23.40
N ILE A 98 -12.22 -17.85 -22.60
CA ILE A 98 -10.99 -18.66 -22.73
C ILE A 98 -10.94 -19.62 -21.54
#